data_AF-A0A843Z4L2-F1
#
_entry.id   AF-A0A843Z4L2-F1
#
_cell.length_a   1.000
_cell.length_b   1.000
_cell.length_c   1.000
_cell.angle_alpha   90.00
_cell.angle_beta   90.00
_cell.angle_gamma   90.00
#
_symmetry.space_group_name_H-M   'P 1'
#
loop_
_entity.id
_entity.type
_entity.pdbx_description
1 polymer ?
#
loop_
_entity_poly.entity_id
_entity_poly.type
_entity_poly.pdbx_seq_one_letter_code
_entity_poly.pdbx_strand_id
1 'polypeptide(L)'
;MSQQVRPTITNGKTGVGNFGVGVMPDGTADSLRTVIKPDGFHFEAYDFDDLTLPSLKLQSPIGSEYTISFDDDGALLINGVEYTAPTNQGNETIKGNKTYEGQTKLSGGLQLLSPNGTVFNVKVDDDGKLTTEKEVSNDIANK
;
A
#
# COMPACT_ATOMS: atom_id res chain seq x y z
N MET A 1 -11.79 -5.09 24.07
CA MET A 1 -12.33 -5.90 22.95
C MET A 1 -11.75 -7.30 23.11
N SER A 2 -12.57 -8.35 23.21
CA SER A 2 -12.05 -9.72 23.25
C SER A 2 -11.49 -10.07 21.88
N GLN A 3 -10.29 -10.64 21.84
CA GLN A 3 -9.71 -11.12 20.60
C GLN A 3 -10.56 -12.29 20.09
N GLN A 4 -10.97 -12.23 18.83
CA GLN A 4 -11.72 -13.31 18.19
C GLN A 4 -10.73 -14.42 17.82
N VAL A 5 -10.98 -15.65 18.27
CA VAL A 5 -10.05 -16.79 18.11
C VAL A 5 -10.72 -17.87 17.28
N ARG A 6 -9.96 -18.48 16.36
CA ARG A 6 -10.43 -19.60 15.54
C ARG A 6 -10.88 -20.76 16.43
N PRO A 7 -12.11 -21.28 16.27
CA PRO A 7 -12.57 -22.42 17.05
C PRO A 7 -11.74 -23.68 16.78
N THR A 8 -11.43 -24.43 17.84
CA THR A 8 -10.85 -25.78 17.70
C THR A 8 -12.00 -26.78 17.53
N ILE A 9 -11.92 -27.62 16.48
CA ILE A 9 -12.90 -28.69 16.28
C ILE A 9 -12.57 -29.84 17.23
N THR A 10 -13.45 -30.12 18.19
CA THR A 10 -13.28 -31.20 19.16
C THR A 10 -14.33 -32.31 18.97
N ASN A 11 -15.56 -31.95 18.63
CA ASN A 11 -16.66 -32.89 18.38
C ASN A 11 -17.65 -32.30 17.35
N GLY A 12 -17.11 -31.88 16.21
CA GLY A 12 -17.81 -31.09 15.21
C GLY A 12 -19.17 -31.66 14.78
N LYS A 13 -20.19 -30.80 14.75
CA LYS A 13 -21.49 -31.09 14.12
C LYS A 13 -21.84 -30.04 13.07
N THR A 14 -22.71 -30.40 12.14
CA THR A 14 -23.28 -29.50 11.14
C THR A 14 -24.80 -29.56 11.19
N GLY A 15 -25.46 -28.52 10.71
CA GLY A 15 -26.92 -28.47 10.67
C GLY A 15 -27.45 -27.50 9.64
N VAL A 16 -28.65 -27.79 9.15
CA VAL A 16 -29.47 -26.92 8.30
C VAL A 16 -30.79 -26.69 9.02
N GLY A 17 -31.23 -25.44 9.14
CA GLY A 17 -32.49 -25.09 9.78
C GLY A 17 -32.91 -23.65 9.52
N ASN A 18 -33.83 -23.13 10.34
CA ASN A 18 -34.32 -21.75 10.21
C ASN A 18 -33.23 -20.68 10.44
N PHE A 19 -32.07 -21.08 11.00
CA PHE A 19 -30.88 -20.24 11.13
C PHE A 19 -29.97 -20.26 9.89
N GLY A 20 -30.28 -21.05 8.86
CA GLY A 20 -29.42 -21.28 7.69
C GLY A 20 -28.57 -22.54 7.80
N VAL A 21 -27.34 -22.49 7.31
CA VAL A 21 -26.35 -23.58 7.44
C VAL A 21 -25.34 -23.20 8.50
N GLY A 22 -25.10 -24.11 9.45
CA GLY A 22 -24.18 -23.86 10.55
C GLY A 22 -23.28 -25.04 10.88
N VAL A 23 -22.21 -24.74 11.59
CA VAL A 23 -21.24 -25.66 12.16
C VAL A 23 -21.16 -25.44 13.67
N MET A 24 -20.98 -26.50 14.44
CA MET A 24 -20.80 -26.48 15.90
C MET A 24 -19.47 -27.19 16.19
N PRO A 25 -18.34 -26.46 16.29
CA PRO A 25 -17.00 -27.06 16.42
C PRO A 25 -16.85 -28.03 17.61
N ASP A 26 -17.59 -27.81 18.71
CA ASP A 26 -17.61 -28.70 19.88
C ASP A 26 -18.84 -29.62 19.95
N GLY A 27 -19.71 -29.57 18.94
CA GLY A 27 -20.92 -30.38 18.87
C GLY A 27 -22.07 -29.92 19.76
N THR A 28 -21.97 -28.74 20.36
CA THR A 28 -23.03 -28.08 21.15
C THR A 28 -23.60 -26.86 20.43
N ALA A 29 -24.83 -26.47 20.79
CA ALA A 29 -25.44 -25.28 20.22
C ALA A 29 -24.73 -23.98 20.63
N ASP A 30 -23.97 -23.99 21.72
CA ASP A 30 -23.24 -22.81 22.22
C ASP A 30 -22.08 -22.42 21.31
N SER A 31 -21.49 -23.39 20.59
CA SER A 31 -20.47 -23.14 19.57
C SER A 31 -21.04 -22.95 18.16
N LEU A 32 -22.37 -22.85 18.03
CA LEU A 32 -23.01 -22.70 16.73
C LEU A 32 -22.49 -21.45 16.02
N ARG A 33 -21.87 -21.70 14.88
CA ARG A 33 -21.46 -20.71 13.91
C ARG A 33 -22.27 -20.87 12.65
N THR A 34 -23.05 -19.85 12.29
CA THR A 34 -23.80 -19.85 11.03
C THR A 34 -22.89 -19.37 9.92
N VAL A 35 -22.70 -20.19 8.89
CA VAL A 35 -21.82 -19.90 7.74
C VAL A 35 -22.58 -19.46 6.50
N ILE A 36 -23.87 -19.81 6.39
CA ILE A 36 -24.75 -19.38 5.31
C ILE A 36 -26.10 -18.97 5.88
N LYS A 37 -26.59 -17.80 5.48
CA LYS A 37 -27.92 -17.24 5.78
C LYS A 37 -28.57 -16.73 4.49
N PRO A 38 -29.85 -16.28 4.53
CA PRO A 38 -30.50 -15.72 3.35
C PRO A 38 -29.78 -14.52 2.70
N ASP A 39 -28.96 -13.79 3.46
CA ASP A 39 -28.14 -12.66 3.01
C ASP A 39 -26.72 -13.07 2.54
N GLY A 40 -26.41 -14.36 2.51
CA GLY A 40 -25.19 -14.90 1.90
C GLY A 40 -24.29 -15.65 2.88
N PHE A 41 -22.98 -15.61 2.60
CA PHE A 41 -21.96 -16.25 3.42
C PHE A 41 -21.54 -15.35 4.58
N HIS A 42 -21.39 -15.94 5.77
CA HIS A 42 -21.01 -15.23 6.99
C HIS A 42 -19.63 -15.72 7.39
N PHE A 43 -18.61 -14.92 7.10
CA PHE A 43 -17.22 -15.19 7.48
C PHE A 43 -16.81 -14.30 8.64
N GLU A 44 -15.92 -14.83 9.49
CA GLU A 44 -15.24 -14.07 10.54
C GLU A 44 -13.80 -13.82 10.09
N ALA A 45 -13.13 -12.84 10.70
CA ALA A 45 -11.75 -12.49 10.29
C ALA A 45 -10.80 -13.70 10.34
N TYR A 46 -10.93 -14.54 11.37
CA TYR A 46 -10.09 -15.74 11.55
C TYR A 46 -10.31 -16.84 10.50
N ASP A 47 -11.36 -16.76 9.67
CA ASP A 47 -11.55 -17.70 8.56
C ASP A 47 -10.53 -17.46 7.44
N PHE A 48 -9.84 -16.31 7.46
CA PHE A 48 -8.88 -15.90 6.45
C PHE A 48 -7.44 -15.83 6.98
N ASP A 49 -7.20 -16.20 8.24
CA ASP A 49 -5.86 -16.14 8.87
C ASP A 49 -4.83 -17.00 8.11
N ASP A 50 -5.27 -18.07 7.46
CA ASP A 50 -4.46 -18.98 6.63
C ASP A 50 -4.74 -18.86 5.12
N LEU A 51 -5.46 -17.82 4.69
CA LEU A 51 -5.75 -17.59 3.28
C LEU A 51 -4.47 -17.25 2.51
N THR A 52 -4.06 -18.16 1.64
CA THR A 52 -2.97 -17.93 0.69
C THR A 52 -3.54 -17.93 -0.73
N LEU A 53 -3.38 -16.81 -1.45
CA LEU A 53 -3.85 -16.66 -2.83
C LEU A 53 -2.64 -16.50 -3.76
N PRO A 54 -2.51 -17.31 -4.83
CA PRO A 54 -1.49 -17.08 -5.84
C PRO A 54 -1.75 -15.80 -6.64
N SER A 55 -3.03 -15.45 -6.82
CA SER A 55 -3.47 -14.23 -7.49
C SER A 55 -4.88 -13.85 -7.07
N LEU A 56 -5.19 -12.56 -7.06
CA LEU A 56 -6.53 -12.02 -6.86
C LEU A 56 -7.06 -11.41 -8.17
N LYS A 57 -8.20 -11.91 -8.64
CA LYS A 57 -8.87 -11.39 -9.84
C LYS A 57 -9.99 -10.44 -9.44
N LEU A 58 -9.94 -9.21 -9.94
CA LEU A 58 -10.89 -8.15 -9.66
C LEU A 58 -11.53 -7.67 -10.96
N GLN A 59 -12.83 -7.45 -10.94
CA GLN A 59 -13.53 -6.85 -12.07
C GLN A 59 -13.80 -5.37 -11.77
N SER A 60 -13.43 -4.51 -12.70
CA SER A 60 -13.77 -3.08 -12.63
C SER A 60 -15.27 -2.85 -12.86
N PRO A 61 -15.81 -1.66 -12.52
CA PRO A 61 -17.21 -1.33 -12.75
C PRO A 61 -17.68 -1.44 -14.21
N ILE A 62 -16.74 -1.33 -15.17
CA ILE A 62 -17.02 -1.44 -16.62
C ILE A 62 -16.83 -2.87 -17.14
N GLY A 63 -16.56 -3.83 -16.27
CA GLY A 63 -16.45 -5.24 -16.62
C GLY A 63 -15.04 -5.73 -16.98
N SER A 64 -14.04 -4.84 -17.11
CA SER A 64 -12.66 -5.26 -17.36
C SER A 64 -12.09 -5.97 -16.15
N GLU A 65 -11.40 -7.09 -16.38
CA GLU A 65 -10.75 -7.88 -15.33
C GLU A 65 -9.30 -7.43 -15.13
N TYR A 66 -8.87 -7.44 -13.87
CA TYR A 66 -7.53 -7.13 -13.43
C TYR A 66 -7.05 -8.23 -12.50
N THR A 67 -5.79 -8.63 -12.65
CA THR A 67 -5.17 -9.63 -11.77
C THR A 67 -4.10 -8.95 -10.94
N ILE A 68 -4.13 -9.17 -9.63
CA ILE A 68 -3.10 -8.76 -8.67
C ILE A 68 -2.36 -10.01 -8.22
N SER A 69 -1.04 -10.03 -8.33
CA SER A 69 -0.19 -11.15 -7.90
C SER A 69 1.20 -10.65 -7.49
N PHE A 70 2.05 -11.56 -7.01
CA PHE A 70 3.48 -11.30 -6.81
C PHE A 70 4.29 -12.30 -7.64
N ASP A 71 5.50 -11.91 -8.05
CA ASP A 71 6.49 -12.87 -8.57
C ASP A 71 7.32 -13.50 -7.44
N ASP A 72 8.25 -14.38 -7.81
CA ASP A 72 9.12 -15.10 -6.88
C ASP A 72 10.15 -14.19 -6.19
N ASP A 73 10.39 -12.99 -6.73
CA ASP A 73 11.28 -11.96 -6.16
C ASP A 73 10.51 -10.99 -5.24
N GLY A 74 9.19 -11.13 -5.14
CA GLY A 74 8.32 -10.33 -4.28
C GLY A 74 7.82 -9.03 -4.92
N ALA A 75 7.98 -8.85 -6.24
CA ALA A 75 7.46 -7.70 -6.96
C ALA A 75 5.94 -7.80 -7.13
N LEU A 76 5.22 -6.71 -6.87
CA LEU A 76 3.78 -6.63 -7.11
C LEU A 76 3.51 -6.58 -8.62
N LEU A 77 2.64 -7.44 -9.12
CA LEU A 77 2.23 -7.49 -10.51
C LEU A 77 0.76 -7.06 -10.67
N ILE A 78 0.49 -6.20 -11.65
CA ILE A 78 -0.86 -5.90 -12.14
C ILE A 78 -0.96 -6.42 -13.57
N ASN A 79 -1.86 -7.37 -13.81
CA ASN A 79 -2.01 -8.08 -15.09
C ASN A 79 -0.70 -8.74 -15.57
N GLY A 80 0.10 -9.26 -14.63
CA GLY A 80 1.39 -9.90 -14.93
C GLY A 80 2.52 -8.93 -15.25
N VAL A 81 2.29 -7.62 -15.16
CA VAL A 81 3.32 -6.57 -15.35
C VAL A 81 3.69 -6.00 -14.00
N GLU A 82 4.99 -5.85 -13.74
CA GLU A 82 5.50 -5.23 -12.51
C GLU A 82 4.91 -3.84 -12.30
N TYR A 83 4.35 -3.63 -11.12
CA TYR A 83 3.80 -2.35 -10.71
C TYR A 83 4.93 -1.42 -10.28
N THR A 84 5.21 -0.43 -11.11
CA THR A 84 6.03 0.72 -10.72
C THR A 84 5.12 1.82 -10.20
N ALA A 85 5.27 2.18 -8.92
CA ALA A 85 4.52 3.29 -8.34
C ALA A 85 4.83 4.60 -9.09
N PRO A 86 3.83 5.33 -9.61
CA PRO A 86 4.07 6.61 -10.26
C PRO A 86 4.55 7.64 -9.23
N THR A 87 5.63 8.36 -9.53
CA THR A 87 6.17 9.45 -8.69
C THR A 87 5.43 10.77 -8.95
N ASN A 88 4.10 10.73 -8.99
CA ASN A 88 3.26 11.87 -9.40
C ASN A 88 2.73 12.72 -8.23
N GLN A 89 3.39 12.68 -7.07
CA GLN A 89 3.06 13.57 -5.96
C GLN A 89 3.56 14.98 -6.29
N GLY A 90 2.71 16.00 -6.17
CA GLY A 90 3.04 17.38 -6.58
C GLY A 90 4.31 17.93 -5.93
N ASN A 91 4.51 17.65 -4.64
CA ASN A 91 5.77 17.85 -3.93
C ASN A 91 6.20 16.53 -3.29
N GLU A 92 7.38 16.02 -3.64
CA GLU A 92 7.94 14.79 -3.06
C GLU A 92 9.27 15.10 -2.34
N THR A 93 9.44 14.56 -1.12
CA THR A 93 10.75 14.56 -0.45
C THR A 93 11.45 13.24 -0.72
N ILE A 94 12.43 13.25 -1.61
CA ILE A 94 13.21 12.08 -1.96
C ILE A 94 14.37 11.94 -0.96
N LYS A 95 14.36 10.90 -0.13
CA LYS A 95 15.43 10.61 0.85
C LYS A 95 16.46 9.61 0.32
N GLY A 96 17.66 9.67 0.90
CA GLY A 96 18.78 8.77 0.60
C GLY A 96 19.54 9.18 -0.67
N ASN A 97 20.60 8.45 -0.99
CA ASN A 97 21.38 8.67 -2.21
C ASN A 97 20.58 8.18 -3.42
N LYS A 98 20.53 8.98 -4.49
CA LYS A 98 19.88 8.63 -5.75
C LYS A 98 20.86 8.73 -6.90
N THR A 99 20.72 7.79 -7.84
CA THR A 99 21.38 7.81 -9.13
C THR A 99 20.31 8.09 -10.17
N TYR A 100 20.48 9.17 -10.95
CA TYR A 100 19.61 9.48 -12.07
C TYR A 100 20.36 9.12 -13.36
N GLU A 101 19.74 8.28 -14.18
CA GLU A 101 20.29 7.93 -15.50
C GLU A 101 19.68 8.84 -16.56
N GLY A 102 20.50 9.27 -17.53
CA GLY A 102 20.08 10.21 -18.58
C GLY A 102 20.07 11.67 -18.15
N GLN A 103 19.29 12.51 -18.86
CA GLN A 103 19.15 13.93 -18.56
C GLN A 103 18.06 14.19 -17.52
N THR A 104 18.35 15.01 -16.52
CA THR A 104 17.41 15.42 -15.47
C THR A 104 17.02 16.89 -15.64
N LYS A 105 15.71 17.19 -15.61
CA LYS A 105 15.18 18.56 -15.65
C LYS A 105 14.59 18.94 -14.29
N LEU A 106 15.12 20.01 -13.68
CA LEU A 106 14.67 20.54 -12.39
C LEU A 106 14.00 21.91 -12.60
N SER A 107 12.69 21.93 -12.86
CA SER A 107 11.95 23.18 -13.16
C SER A 107 11.89 24.17 -11.99
N GLY A 108 12.06 23.71 -10.75
CA GLY A 108 12.15 24.55 -9.55
C GLY A 108 13.58 25.02 -9.21
N GLY A 109 14.58 24.64 -10.01
CA GLY A 109 16.00 24.90 -9.74
C GLY A 109 16.69 23.82 -8.91
N LEU A 110 18.00 23.99 -8.70
CA LEU A 110 18.84 23.13 -7.87
C LEU A 110 19.36 23.93 -6.67
N GLN A 111 19.13 23.40 -5.47
CA GLN A 111 19.70 23.91 -4.23
C GLN A 111 20.76 22.95 -3.69
N LEU A 112 21.91 23.49 -3.28
CA LEU A 112 22.98 22.72 -2.65
C LEU A 112 23.30 23.30 -1.27
N LEU A 113 23.46 22.42 -0.29
CA LEU A 113 23.84 22.77 1.08
C LEU A 113 25.35 22.63 1.25
N SER A 114 26.04 23.69 1.67
CA SER A 114 27.46 23.62 2.02
C SER A 114 27.68 22.95 3.38
N PRO A 115 28.92 22.48 3.68
CA PRO A 115 29.23 21.84 4.96
C PRO A 115 28.97 22.71 6.20
N ASN A 116 28.97 24.04 6.05
CA ASN A 116 28.65 25.00 7.12
C ASN A 116 27.16 25.38 7.17
N GLY A 117 26.29 24.66 6.44
CA GLY A 117 24.84 24.84 6.50
C GLY A 117 24.28 25.98 5.66
N THR A 118 25.06 26.58 4.75
CA THR A 118 24.55 27.63 3.84
C THR A 118 23.92 26.99 2.61
N VAL A 119 22.70 27.40 2.27
CA VAL A 119 22.02 26.96 1.05
C VAL A 119 22.40 27.89 -0.11
N PHE A 120 22.72 27.30 -1.26
CA PHE A 120 23.01 28.00 -2.51
C PHE A 120 22.04 27.56 -3.60
N ASN A 121 21.47 28.53 -4.30
CA ASN A 121 20.74 28.30 -5.54
C ASN A 121 21.75 28.23 -6.69
N VAL A 122 21.77 27.12 -7.42
CA VAL A 122 22.59 26.96 -8.63
C VAL A 122 21.79 27.45 -9.83
N LYS A 123 22.38 28.37 -10.59
CA LYS A 123 21.79 28.91 -11.82
C LYS A 123 22.75 28.69 -12.98
N VAL A 124 22.17 28.57 -14.16
CA VAL A 124 22.90 28.56 -15.43
C VAL A 124 22.38 29.75 -16.23
N ASP A 125 23.27 30.62 -16.70
CA ASP A 125 22.89 31.72 -17.57
C ASP A 125 22.75 31.29 -19.04
N ASP A 126 22.34 32.22 -19.90
CA ASP A 126 22.10 31.96 -21.32
C ASP A 126 23.37 31.56 -22.10
N ASP A 127 24.56 31.87 -21.56
CA ASP A 127 25.86 31.46 -22.10
C ASP A 127 26.31 30.09 -21.58
N GLY A 128 25.50 29.42 -20.75
CA GLY A 128 25.79 28.11 -20.17
C GLY A 128 26.73 28.16 -18.97
N LYS A 129 27.01 29.34 -18.40
CA LYS A 129 27.89 29.47 -17.25
C LYS A 129 27.12 29.20 -15.96
N LEU A 130 27.70 28.34 -15.13
CA LEU A 130 27.19 28.08 -13.78
C LEU A 130 27.53 29.22 -12.83
N THR A 131 26.53 29.66 -12.08
CA THR A 131 26.66 30.61 -10.98
C THR A 131 25.93 30.10 -9.76
N THR A 132 26.32 30.59 -8.58
CA THR A 132 25.68 30.25 -7.31
C THR A 132 25.29 31.53 -6.59
N GLU A 133 24.05 31.60 -6.14
CA GLU A 133 23.56 32.68 -5.28
C GLU A 133 23.28 32.12 -3.90
N LYS A 134 23.89 32.73 -2.87
CA LYS A 134 23.61 32.39 -1.48
C LYS A 134 22.15 32.71 -1.19
N GLU A 135 21.41 31.74 -0.68
CA GLU A 135 20.08 31.99 -0.14
C GLU A 135 20.20 32.87 1.10
N VAL A 136 19.60 34.05 1.05
CA VAL A 136 19.51 34.95 2.21
C VAL A 136 18.17 34.66 2.84
N SER A 137 18.15 33.92 3.95
CA SER A 137 16.98 33.91 4.82
C SER A 137 16.77 35.33 5.30
N ASN A 138 15.70 35.97 4.82
CA ASN A 138 15.15 37.16 5.45
C ASN A 138 14.51 36.73 6.77
N ASP A 139 15.33 36.40 7.76
CA ASP A 139 14.91 36.44 9.15
C ASP A 139 14.70 37.91 9.49
N ILE A 140 13.53 38.43 9.11
CA ILE A 140 13.07 39.73 9.58
C ILE A 140 12.93 39.57 11.09
N ALA A 141 13.91 40.17 11.76
CA ALA A 141 13.90 40.47 13.17
C ALA A 141 12.60 41.23 13.52
N ASN A 142 11.58 40.50 13.96
CA ASN A 142 10.53 41.05 14.81
C ASN A 142 10.91 40.76 16.26
N LYS A 143 11.68 41.66 16.85
CA LYS A 143 11.74 41.88 18.30
C LYS A 143 10.89 43.10 18.64
#